data_AF-A0A939WLP8-F1
#
_entry.id   AF-A0A939WLP8-F1
#
_cell.length_a   1.000
_cell.length_b   1.000
_cell.length_c   1.000
_cell.angle_alpha   90.00
_cell.angle_beta   90.00
_cell.angle_gamma   90.00
#
_symmetry.space_group_name_H-M   'P 1'
#
loop_
_entity.id
_entity.type
_entity.pdbx_description
1 polymer ?
#
loop_
_entity_poly.entity_id
_entity_poly.type
_entity_poly.pdbx_seq_one_letter_code
_entity_poly.pdbx_strand_id
1 'polypeptide(L)'
;MNYKKTILAIVTALSATICLTGCFTIDTADVHTTGEEHVCVGNRGWYLFHFIPLACGNASEDPLMPWVFFRNDVTMDKIQHRFMSYANFYGKKTRDMSYYTQESVLFEIPGTDFPIPIPYILTYREVQLSGVLK
;
A
#
# COMPACT_ATOMS: atom_id res chain seq x y z
N MET A 1 27.07 22.10 -22.50
CA MET A 1 25.87 21.47 -21.90
C MET A 1 26.33 20.74 -20.63
N ASN A 2 25.74 21.07 -19.48
CA ASN A 2 26.36 20.80 -18.17
C ASN A 2 25.94 19.41 -17.63
N TYR A 3 26.60 18.35 -18.11
CA TYR A 3 26.25 16.94 -17.82
C TYR A 3 26.03 16.62 -16.32
N LYS A 4 26.77 17.30 -15.42
CA LYS A 4 26.61 17.14 -13.96
C LYS A 4 25.23 17.58 -13.46
N LYS A 5 24.65 18.65 -14.02
CA LYS A 5 23.31 19.14 -13.63
C LYS A 5 22.22 18.19 -14.14
N THR A 6 22.41 17.64 -15.33
CA THR A 6 21.47 16.67 -15.92
C THR A 6 21.44 15.36 -15.13
N ILE A 7 22.61 14.83 -14.73
CA ILE A 7 22.69 13.61 -13.92
C ILE A 7 22.04 13.82 -12.54
N LEU A 8 22.30 14.96 -11.89
CA LEU A 8 21.70 15.26 -10.59
C LEU A 8 20.17 15.36 -10.67
N ALA A 9 19.64 16.00 -11.72
CA ALA A 9 18.20 16.07 -11.95
C ALA A 9 17.58 14.69 -12.19
N ILE A 10 18.23 13.83 -12.98
CA ILE A 10 17.77 12.46 -13.24
C ILE A 10 17.76 11.63 -11.95
N VAL A 11 18.83 11.67 -11.16
CA VAL A 11 18.90 10.96 -9.87
C VAL A 11 17.83 11.46 -8.91
N THR A 12 17.62 12.77 -8.83
CA THR A 12 16.60 13.36 -7.95
C THR A 12 15.19 12.97 -8.39
N ALA A 13 14.93 12.97 -9.70
CA ALA A 13 13.65 12.55 -10.27
C ALA A 13 13.41 11.04 -10.04
N LEU A 14 14.41 10.19 -10.24
CA LEU A 14 14.33 8.75 -9.95
C LEU A 14 14.08 8.48 -8.47
N SER A 15 14.83 9.14 -7.57
CA SER A 15 14.63 8.99 -6.12
C SER A 15 13.25 9.49 -5.69
N ALA A 16 12.80 10.63 -6.21
CA ALA A 16 11.44 11.12 -5.96
C ALA A 16 10.40 10.10 -6.46
N THR A 17 10.59 9.55 -7.66
CA THR A 17 9.68 8.55 -8.23
C THR A 17 9.66 7.28 -7.39
N ILE A 18 10.80 6.77 -6.94
CA ILE A 18 10.87 5.59 -6.06
C ILE A 18 10.19 5.86 -4.72
N CYS A 19 10.40 7.03 -4.11
CA CYS A 19 9.68 7.43 -2.89
C CYS A 19 8.16 7.60 -3.12
N LEU A 20 7.72 7.75 -4.37
CA LEU A 20 6.33 7.88 -4.77
C LEU A 20 5.72 6.56 -5.27
N THR A 21 6.52 5.52 -5.54
CA THR A 21 6.02 4.19 -5.92
C THR A 21 5.16 3.65 -4.78
N GLY A 22 3.85 3.57 -5.04
CA GLY A 22 2.85 3.23 -4.04
C GLY A 22 3.16 1.91 -3.37
N CYS A 23 3.11 1.88 -2.05
CA CYS A 23 3.12 0.68 -1.22
C CYS A 23 1.79 -0.11 -1.33
N PHE A 24 1.22 -0.17 -2.53
CA PHE A 24 -0.06 -0.77 -2.86
C PHE A 24 0.17 -1.97 -3.77
N THR A 25 -0.52 -3.08 -3.54
CA THR A 25 -0.41 -4.30 -4.33
C THR A 25 -1.79 -4.81 -4.73
N ILE A 26 -1.91 -5.31 -5.96
CA ILE A 26 -3.09 -6.05 -6.42
C ILE A 26 -2.55 -7.35 -7.00
N ASP A 27 -2.82 -8.45 -6.31
CA ASP A 27 -2.45 -9.79 -6.72
C ASP A 27 -3.71 -10.52 -7.17
N THR A 28 -3.72 -11.03 -8.40
CA THR A 28 -4.85 -11.77 -8.95
C THR A 28 -4.46 -13.19 -9.33
N ALA A 29 -5.38 -14.13 -9.13
CA ALA A 29 -5.21 -15.53 -9.48
C ALA A 29 -6.51 -16.09 -10.06
N ASP A 30 -6.48 -16.50 -11.32
CA ASP A 30 -7.63 -17.10 -12.00
C ASP A 30 -7.73 -18.59 -11.70
N VAL A 31 -8.96 -19.05 -11.41
CA VAL A 31 -9.29 -20.46 -11.26
C VAL A 31 -9.95 -20.94 -12.55
N HIS A 32 -9.15 -21.56 -13.42
CA HIS A 32 -9.60 -22.03 -14.74
C HIS A 32 -10.79 -22.99 -14.70
N THR A 33 -11.01 -23.72 -13.60
CA THR A 33 -12.09 -24.70 -13.46
C THR A 33 -13.45 -24.08 -13.13
N THR A 34 -13.49 -22.95 -12.44
CA THR A 34 -14.75 -22.29 -12.03
C THR A 34 -15.00 -20.96 -12.74
N GLY A 35 -13.98 -20.43 -13.44
CA GLY A 35 -14.01 -19.10 -14.05
C GLY A 35 -13.96 -17.97 -13.01
N GLU A 36 -13.61 -18.28 -11.78
CA GLU A 36 -13.54 -17.34 -10.66
C GLU A 36 -12.14 -16.74 -10.57
N GLU A 37 -12.07 -15.45 -10.28
CA GLU A 37 -10.81 -14.73 -10.11
C GLU A 37 -10.64 -14.36 -8.63
N HIS A 38 -9.59 -14.86 -7.99
CA HIS A 38 -9.22 -14.45 -6.64
C HIS A 38 -8.40 -13.18 -6.72
N VAL A 39 -8.85 -12.13 -6.06
CA VAL A 39 -8.17 -10.83 -6.05
C VAL A 39 -7.82 -10.48 -4.61
N CYS A 40 -6.54 -10.19 -4.38
CA CYS A 40 -6.02 -9.68 -3.13
C CYS A 40 -5.49 -8.26 -3.36
N VAL A 41 -5.94 -7.32 -2.54
CA VAL A 41 -5.58 -5.92 -2.60
C VAL A 41 -4.92 -5.55 -1.28
N GLY A 42 -3.63 -5.23 -1.34
CA GLY A 42 -2.81 -4.84 -0.20
C GLY A 42 -2.49 -3.34 -0.22
N ASN A 43 -2.50 -2.71 0.95
CA ASN A 43 -1.90 -1.42 1.16
C ASN A 43 -1.06 -1.46 2.43
N ARG A 44 0.17 -0.97 2.34
CA ARG A 44 1.07 -0.86 3.48
C ARG A 44 1.68 0.54 3.59
N GLY A 45 2.19 0.86 4.75
CA GLY A 45 2.79 2.16 4.98
C GLY A 45 3.55 2.27 6.28
N TRP A 46 4.49 3.20 6.27
CA TRP A 46 5.35 3.58 7.37
C TRP A 46 4.94 4.95 7.89
N TYR A 47 4.89 5.08 9.21
CA TYR A 47 4.47 6.29 9.92
C TYR A 47 5.49 6.68 10.97
N LEU A 48 5.88 7.95 10.98
CA LEU A 48 6.60 8.54 12.11
C LEU A 48 5.59 8.96 13.18
N PHE A 49 5.88 8.62 14.43
CA PHE A 49 5.01 8.94 15.57
C PHE A 49 3.54 8.51 15.40
N HIS A 50 3.28 7.47 14.60
CA HIS A 50 1.92 6.97 14.29
C HIS A 50 1.02 7.92 13.45
N PHE A 51 1.45 9.15 13.14
CA PHE A 51 0.61 10.15 12.45
C PHE A 51 1.24 10.80 11.22
N ILE A 52 2.58 10.80 11.08
CA ILE A 52 3.25 11.38 9.92
C ILE A 52 3.52 10.27 8.91
N PRO A 53 2.85 10.24 7.74
CA PRO A 53 3.13 9.24 6.72
C PRO A 53 4.55 9.46 6.15
N LEU A 54 5.40 8.45 6.25
CA LEU A 54 6.76 8.44 5.70
C LEU A 54 6.79 7.81 4.31
N ALA A 55 6.10 6.68 4.13
CA ALA A 55 5.90 6.01 2.85
C ALA A 55 4.58 5.27 2.94
N CYS A 56 3.56 5.62 2.14
CA CYS A 56 2.23 5.01 2.22
C CYS A 56 1.76 4.63 0.82
N GLY A 57 0.99 3.54 0.72
CA GLY A 57 0.38 3.15 -0.55
C GLY A 57 -0.73 4.12 -0.89
N ASN A 58 -0.45 4.90 -1.92
CA ASN A 58 -1.41 5.81 -2.51
C ASN A 58 -2.35 5.00 -3.41
N ALA A 59 -3.58 4.78 -2.98
CA ALA A 59 -4.63 4.33 -3.88
C ALA A 59 -5.02 5.53 -4.76
N SER A 60 -4.71 5.48 -6.06
CA SER A 60 -5.28 6.45 -7.01
C SER A 60 -6.73 6.10 -7.32
N GLU A 61 -7.50 7.08 -7.80
CA GLU A 61 -8.86 6.86 -8.28
C GLU A 61 -8.88 6.02 -9.57
N ASP A 62 -7.78 5.99 -10.32
CA ASP A 62 -7.64 5.22 -11.55
C ASP A 62 -7.10 3.80 -11.25
N PRO A 63 -7.85 2.72 -11.58
CA PRO A 63 -7.41 1.33 -11.42
C PRO A 63 -6.08 1.01 -12.12
N LEU A 64 -5.67 1.79 -13.12
CA LEU A 64 -4.41 1.63 -13.88
C LEU A 64 -3.26 2.50 -13.37
N MET A 65 -3.52 3.48 -12.50
CA MET A 65 -2.51 4.40 -11.99
C MET A 65 -2.26 4.11 -10.49
N PRO A 66 -1.07 3.65 -10.07
CA PRO A 66 -0.81 3.31 -8.65
C PRO A 66 -0.25 4.48 -7.80
N TRP A 67 -0.44 5.73 -8.20
CA TRP A 67 0.25 6.89 -7.60
C TRP A 67 -0.71 8.04 -7.29
N VAL A 68 -0.62 8.64 -6.10
CA VAL A 68 -1.27 9.90 -5.70
C VAL A 68 -0.25 10.71 -4.89
N PHE A 69 -0.24 12.03 -5.02
CA PHE A 69 0.60 12.89 -4.21
C PHE A 69 -0.12 13.25 -2.90
N PHE A 70 0.57 13.01 -1.78
CA PHE A 70 0.19 13.38 -0.41
C PHE A 70 -1.03 12.66 0.18
N ARG A 71 -0.76 12.08 1.34
CA ARG A 71 -1.66 11.78 2.46
C ARG A 71 -2.86 10.90 2.10
N ASN A 72 -2.65 9.61 2.21
CA ASN A 72 -3.73 8.70 2.57
C ASN A 72 -3.23 7.71 3.63
N ASP A 73 -3.84 7.76 4.81
CA ASP A 73 -3.66 6.70 5.81
C ASP A 73 -3.97 5.33 5.19
N VAL A 74 -3.25 4.29 5.62
CA VAL A 74 -3.54 2.89 5.30
C VAL A 74 -4.81 2.53 6.04
N THR A 75 -5.92 2.56 5.33
CA THR A 75 -7.26 2.38 5.88
C THR A 75 -8.09 1.42 5.02
N MET A 76 -9.02 0.72 5.66
CA MET A 76 -9.81 -0.33 5.01
C MET A 76 -10.71 0.21 3.90
N ASP A 77 -11.28 1.40 4.09
CA ASP A 77 -12.13 2.08 3.12
C ASP A 77 -11.45 2.25 1.76
N LYS A 78 -10.14 2.55 1.74
CA LYS A 78 -9.39 2.75 0.49
C LYS A 78 -9.13 1.46 -0.25
N ILE A 79 -8.79 0.41 0.48
CA ILE A 79 -8.58 -0.92 -0.09
C ILE A 79 -9.91 -1.47 -0.60
N GLN A 80 -10.98 -1.33 0.18
CA GLN A 80 -12.31 -1.75 -0.21
C GLN A 80 -12.78 -0.96 -1.43
N HIS A 81 -12.59 0.36 -1.47
CA HIS A 81 -12.88 1.17 -2.64
C HIS A 81 -12.12 0.66 -3.86
N ARG A 82 -10.81 0.40 -3.74
CA ARG A 82 -10.00 -0.10 -4.85
C ARG A 82 -10.42 -1.47 -5.34
N PHE A 83 -10.73 -2.39 -4.43
CA PHE A 83 -11.25 -3.72 -4.77
C PHE A 83 -12.58 -3.62 -5.52
N MET A 84 -13.48 -2.76 -5.05
CA MET A 84 -14.76 -2.51 -5.73
C MET A 84 -14.57 -1.82 -7.09
N SER A 85 -13.65 -0.85 -7.21
CA SER A 85 -13.31 -0.21 -8.49
C SER A 85 -12.73 -1.21 -9.48
N TYR A 86 -11.86 -2.13 -9.02
CA TYR A 86 -11.32 -3.21 -9.84
C TYR A 86 -12.44 -4.14 -10.33
N ALA A 87 -13.30 -4.61 -9.42
CA ALA A 87 -14.45 -5.46 -9.78
C ALA A 87 -15.40 -4.78 -10.79
N ASN A 88 -15.71 -3.49 -10.58
CA ASN A 88 -16.56 -2.71 -11.47
C ASN A 88 -15.92 -2.50 -12.84
N PHE A 89 -14.60 -2.23 -12.90
CA PHE A 89 -13.88 -2.05 -14.16
C PHE A 89 -13.95 -3.31 -15.05
N TYR A 90 -13.88 -4.49 -14.44
CA TYR A 90 -14.03 -5.77 -15.13
C TYR A 90 -15.48 -6.28 -15.22
N GLY A 91 -16.45 -5.55 -14.70
CA GLY A 91 -17.87 -5.92 -14.72
C GLY A 91 -18.21 -7.19 -13.93
N LYS A 92 -17.39 -7.56 -12.93
CA LYS A 92 -17.54 -8.78 -12.12
C LYS A 92 -18.24 -8.50 -10.78
N LYS A 93 -18.96 -9.49 -10.26
CA LYS A 93 -19.57 -9.46 -8.92
C LYS A 93 -18.57 -9.93 -7.87
N THR A 94 -18.55 -9.25 -6.73
CA THR A 94 -17.70 -9.59 -5.59
C THR A 94 -18.36 -10.64 -4.68
N ARG A 95 -17.57 -11.59 -4.18
CA ARG A 95 -17.96 -12.64 -3.23
C ARG A 95 -16.83 -12.92 -2.24
N ASP A 96 -17.18 -13.54 -1.11
CA ASP A 96 -16.25 -14.09 -0.12
C ASP A 96 -15.12 -13.12 0.28
N MET A 97 -15.49 -11.86 0.53
CA MET A 97 -14.54 -10.83 0.94
C MET A 97 -14.06 -11.11 2.38
N SER A 98 -12.74 -11.17 2.55
CA SER A 98 -12.08 -11.28 3.84
C SER A 98 -11.01 -10.21 3.97
N TYR A 99 -10.74 -9.79 5.19
CA TYR A 99 -9.77 -8.72 5.45
C TYR A 99 -8.78 -9.10 6.53
N TYR A 100 -7.57 -8.56 6.39
CA TYR A 100 -6.48 -8.73 7.32
C TYR A 100 -5.85 -7.36 7.61
N THR A 101 -5.58 -7.08 8.88
CA THR A 101 -4.95 -5.84 9.33
C THR A 101 -3.78 -6.18 10.24
N GLN A 102 -2.61 -5.61 9.95
CA GLN A 102 -1.41 -5.76 10.75
C GLN A 102 -0.82 -4.40 11.06
N GLU A 103 -0.53 -4.18 12.34
CA GLU A 103 0.19 -3.01 12.82
C GLU A 103 1.38 -3.47 13.65
N SER A 104 2.57 -2.97 13.36
CA SER A 104 3.80 -3.30 14.08
C SER A 104 4.66 -2.06 14.32
N VAL A 105 5.43 -2.05 15.41
CA VAL A 105 6.34 -0.96 15.78
C VAL A 105 7.78 -1.45 15.67
N LEU A 106 8.67 -0.66 15.06
CA LEU A 106 10.00 -1.15 14.66
C LEU A 106 11.14 -0.82 15.63
N PHE A 107 10.85 -0.15 16.75
CA PHE A 107 11.88 0.21 17.74
C PHE A 107 11.76 -0.65 18.99
N GLU A 108 12.53 -1.74 19.03
CA GLU A 108 12.93 -2.41 20.27
C GLU A 108 14.30 -1.85 20.67
N ILE A 109 14.44 -1.37 21.92
CA ILE A 109 15.70 -0.80 22.40
C ILE A 109 16.67 -1.95 22.69
N PRO A 110 17.87 -2.00 22.08
CA PRO A 110 18.83 -3.04 22.36
C PRO A 110 19.23 -3.01 23.85
N GLY A 111 19.07 -4.15 24.55
CA GLY A 111 19.44 -4.29 25.97
C GLY A 111 18.29 -4.18 26.97
N THR A 112 17.03 -4.15 26.52
CA THR A 112 15.85 -4.22 27.39
C THR A 112 14.98 -5.41 27.04
N ASP A 113 14.78 -6.33 28.00
CA ASP A 113 13.85 -7.48 27.88
C ASP A 113 12.37 -7.07 28.03
N PHE A 114 12.12 -5.77 28.15
CA PHE A 114 10.79 -5.16 28.29
C PHE A 114 10.71 -3.94 27.36
N PRO A 115 9.61 -3.76 26.62
CA PRO A 115 9.45 -2.60 25.76
C PRO A 115 9.36 -1.34 26.62
N ILE A 116 10.37 -0.47 26.57
CA ILE A 116 10.19 0.91 27.04
C ILE A 116 9.13 1.51 26.13
N PRO A 117 8.02 2.06 26.66
CA PRO A 117 6.95 2.65 25.87
C PRO A 117 7.44 4.00 25.33
N ILE A 118 8.41 4.00 24.42
CA ILE A 118 8.66 5.15 23.56
C ILE A 118 7.63 5.03 22.45
N PRO A 119 6.55 5.83 22.48
CA PRO A 119 5.41 5.61 21.63
C PRO A 119 5.82 5.82 20.16
N TYR A 120 5.75 4.75 19.37
CA TYR A 120 5.48 4.83 17.93
C TYR A 120 6.45 5.64 17.06
N ILE A 121 7.75 5.73 17.39
CA ILE A 121 8.70 6.49 16.55
C ILE A 121 8.59 6.04 15.08
N LEU A 122 8.61 4.73 14.84
CA LEU A 122 8.37 4.16 13.51
C LEU A 122 7.32 3.06 13.62
N THR A 123 6.18 3.27 12.96
CA THR A 123 5.06 2.32 12.91
C THR A 123 4.86 1.84 11.48
N TYR A 124 4.69 0.55 11.32
CA TYR A 124 4.24 -0.08 10.09
C TYR A 124 2.76 -0.40 10.22
N ARG A 125 1.99 -0.06 9.18
CA ARG A 125 0.60 -0.50 9.03
C ARG A 125 0.44 -1.18 7.70
N GLU A 126 -0.29 -2.28 7.71
CA GLU A 126 -0.66 -3.04 6.54
C GLU A 126 -2.11 -3.47 6.66
N VAL A 127 -2.84 -3.30 5.57
CA VAL A 127 -4.20 -3.79 5.44
C VAL A 127 -4.26 -4.53 4.11
N GLN A 128 -4.88 -5.70 4.13
CA GLN A 128 -5.11 -6.53 2.97
C GLN A 128 -6.59 -6.89 2.92
N LEU A 129 -7.16 -6.87 1.72
CA LEU A 129 -8.50 -7.35 1.45
C LEU A 129 -8.41 -8.37 0.33
N SER A 130 -8.92 -9.58 0.58
CA SER A 130 -9.02 -10.61 -0.44
C SER A 130 -10.48 -10.93 -0.71
N GLY A 131 -10.79 -11.35 -1.93
CA GLY A 131 -12.13 -11.78 -2.30
C GLY A 131 -12.14 -12.46 -3.66
N VAL A 132 -13.30 -12.97 -4.03
CA VAL A 132 -13.53 -13.68 -5.29
C VAL A 132 -14.38 -12.81 -6.22
N LEU A 133 -14.00 -12.73 -7.49
CA LEU A 133 -14.74 -12.05 -8.56
C LEU A 133 -15.34 -13.08 -9.53
N LYS A 134 -16.61 -12.87 -9.90
CA LYS A 134 -17.37 -13.75 -10.79
C LYS A 134 -18.24 -13.00 -11.79
#